data_AF-A0AA97DNM8-F1
#
_entry.id   AF-A0AA97DNM8-F1
#
_cell.length_a   1.000
_cell.length_b   1.000
_cell.length_c   1.000
_cell.angle_alpha   90.00
_cell.angle_beta   90.00
_cell.angle_gamma   90.00
#
_symmetry.space_group_name_H-M   'P 1'
#
loop_
_entity.id
_entity.type
_entity.pdbx_description
1 polymer ?
#
loop_
_entity_poly.entity_id
_entity_poly.type
_entity_poly.pdbx_seq_one_letter_code
_entity_poly.pdbx_strand_id
1 'polypeptide(L)'
;MSGSADEAADVLRDAIEGGGDTIEVTLKLPVRTAEKVLALLEAESVSGAVVVPIKDLYSTTEAAAMLGVSRPTLMKLIEADEIVAEMVGTHHRISAEEILAYQRAREVSRGRAAEAMSEFTSRVSAGGRSNVTFRHRAEKAR
;
A
#
# COMPACT_ATOMS: atom_id res chain seq x y z
N MET A 1 -25.44 10.76 26.88
CA MET A 1 -24.18 11.46 27.19
C MET A 1 -23.08 10.74 26.43
N SER A 2 -22.83 11.18 25.20
CA SER A 2 -21.86 10.57 24.30
C SER A 2 -20.47 11.05 24.71
N GLY A 3 -19.67 10.18 25.32
CA GLY A 3 -18.22 10.38 25.31
C GLY A 3 -17.79 10.36 23.85
N SER A 4 -17.48 11.53 23.29
CA SER A 4 -17.01 11.64 21.91
C SER A 4 -15.57 11.13 21.85
N ALA A 5 -15.12 10.72 20.67
CA ALA A 5 -13.72 10.33 20.49
C ALA A 5 -12.75 11.48 20.84
N ASP A 6 -13.18 12.74 20.66
CA ASP A 6 -12.40 13.93 21.03
C ASP A 6 -12.17 14.01 22.54
N GLU A 7 -13.19 13.76 23.37
CA GLU A 7 -13.06 13.80 24.83
C GLU A 7 -12.06 12.75 25.33
N ALA A 8 -12.08 11.55 24.74
CA ALA A 8 -11.11 10.50 25.06
C ALA A 8 -9.69 10.83 24.58
N ALA A 9 -9.55 11.53 23.44
CA ALA A 9 -8.27 11.97 22.93
C ALA A 9 -7.65 13.06 23.82
N ASP A 10 -8.47 13.95 24.37
CA ASP A 10 -8.01 14.99 25.29
C ASP A 10 -7.52 14.39 26.61
N VAL A 11 -8.27 13.45 27.21
CA VAL A 11 -7.83 12.71 28.41
C VAL A 11 -6.49 12.00 28.17
N LEU A 12 -6.33 11.37 26.99
CA LEU A 12 -5.10 10.69 26.66
C LEU A 12 -3.93 11.67 26.47
N ARG A 13 -4.17 12.84 25.87
CA ARG A 13 -3.15 13.88 25.69
C ARG A 13 -2.67 14.43 27.02
N ASP A 14 -3.59 14.77 27.92
CA ASP A 14 -3.27 15.26 29.26
C ASP A 14 -2.44 14.24 30.05
N ALA A 15 -2.77 12.95 29.93
CA ALA A 15 -2.02 11.87 30.58
C ALA A 15 -0.59 11.74 30.02
N ILE A 16 -0.40 11.91 28.71
CA ILE A 16 0.92 11.85 28.05
C ILE A 16 1.80 13.03 28.48
N GLU A 17 1.23 14.23 28.60
CA GLU A 17 1.95 15.43 29.07
C GLU A 17 2.48 15.31 30.50
N GLY A 18 1.93 14.38 31.30
CA GLY A 18 2.41 14.04 32.64
C GLY A 18 3.83 13.46 32.70
N GLY A 19 4.43 13.06 31.57
CA GLY A 19 5.88 12.77 31.47
C GLY A 19 6.34 11.42 32.03
N GLY A 20 5.43 10.48 32.26
CA GLY A 20 5.77 9.11 32.68
C GLY A 20 6.13 8.20 31.49
N ASP A 21 7.01 7.22 31.73
CA ASP A 21 7.33 6.15 30.75
C ASP A 21 6.18 5.13 30.61
N THR A 22 5.24 5.13 31.56
CA THR A 22 4.03 4.31 31.52
C THR A 22 2.87 5.13 32.09
N ILE A 23 1.71 5.05 31.45
CA ILE A 23 0.48 5.73 31.85
C ILE A 23 -0.65 4.71 31.97
N GLU A 24 -1.51 4.88 32.97
CA GLU A 24 -2.74 4.11 33.13
C GLU A 24 -3.93 5.00 32.79
N VAL A 25 -4.70 4.63 31.77
CA VAL A 25 -5.76 5.50 31.20
C VAL A 25 -7.06 4.73 31.10
N THR A 26 -8.14 5.31 31.64
CA THR A 26 -9.50 4.77 31.51
C THR A 26 -10.30 5.64 30.55
N LEU A 27 -10.65 5.09 29.38
CA LEU A 27 -11.41 5.79 28.34
C LEU A 27 -12.83 5.22 28.22
N LYS A 28 -13.81 6.11 27.99
CA LYS A 28 -15.16 5.72 27.57
C LYS A 28 -15.31 6.02 26.09
N LEU A 29 -15.39 4.97 25.28
CA LEU A 29 -15.41 5.05 23.82
C LEU A 29 -16.66 4.38 23.24
N PRO A 30 -17.23 4.88 22.13
CA PRO A 30 -18.14 4.10 21.31
C PRO A 30 -17.46 2.82 20.80
N VAL A 31 -18.22 1.73 20.67
CA VAL A 31 -17.69 0.42 20.24
C VAL A 31 -16.88 0.52 18.94
N ARG A 32 -17.37 1.28 17.95
CA ARG A 32 -16.69 1.50 16.67
C ARG A 32 -15.33 2.19 16.80
N THR A 33 -15.17 3.06 17.79
CA THR A 33 -13.89 3.74 18.05
C THR A 33 -12.94 2.79 18.78
N ALA A 34 -13.45 2.04 19.76
CA ALA A 34 -12.67 1.04 20.48
C ALA A 34 -12.11 -0.06 19.55
N GLU A 35 -12.89 -0.52 18.57
CA GLU A 35 -12.44 -1.46 17.53
C GLU A 35 -11.21 -0.94 16.78
N LYS A 36 -11.19 0.34 16.41
CA LYS A 36 -10.07 0.97 15.70
C LYS A 36 -8.84 1.12 16.58
N VAL A 37 -9.02 1.53 17.84
CA VAL A 37 -7.92 1.67 18.82
C VAL A 37 -7.29 0.31 19.09
N LEU A 38 -8.09 -0.75 19.26
CA LEU A 38 -7.60 -2.10 19.45
C LEU A 38 -6.75 -2.55 18.24
N ALA A 39 -7.27 -2.41 17.03
CA ALA A 39 -6.55 -2.77 15.82
C ALA A 39 -5.20 -2.00 15.68
N LEU A 40 -5.17 -0.74 16.10
CA LEU A 40 -3.94 0.06 16.12
C LEU A 40 -2.91 -0.49 17.12
N LEU A 41 -3.34 -0.78 18.36
CA LEU A 41 -2.46 -1.32 19.41
C LEU A 41 -1.90 -2.70 19.03
N GLU A 42 -2.73 -3.55 18.43
CA GLU A 42 -2.32 -4.85 17.91
C GLU A 42 -1.27 -4.69 16.80
N ALA A 43 -1.53 -3.80 15.82
CA ALA A 43 -0.58 -3.53 14.74
C ALA A 43 0.75 -2.96 15.26
N GLU A 44 0.71 -2.06 16.25
CA GLU A 44 1.91 -1.51 16.89
C GLU A 44 2.78 -2.63 17.49
N SER A 45 2.15 -3.56 18.21
CA SER A 45 2.85 -4.65 18.89
C SER A 45 3.53 -5.66 17.96
N VAL A 46 3.01 -5.83 16.73
CA VAL A 46 3.51 -6.85 15.78
C VAL A 46 4.59 -6.29 14.85
N SER A 47 4.41 -5.06 14.35
CA SER A 47 5.26 -4.51 13.28
C SER A 47 5.63 -3.04 13.45
N GLY A 48 5.15 -2.38 14.50
CA GLY A 48 5.01 -0.92 14.52
C GLY A 48 3.86 -0.46 13.60
N ALA A 49 3.14 0.56 14.04
CA ALA A 49 2.01 1.13 13.36
C ALA A 49 2.17 2.66 13.28
N VAL A 50 1.96 3.21 12.08
CA VAL A 50 2.00 4.65 11.87
C VAL A 50 0.58 5.13 11.58
N VAL A 51 0.05 6.00 12.43
CA VAL A 51 -1.21 6.69 12.17
C VAL A 51 -0.91 7.88 11.27
N VAL A 52 -1.33 7.80 10.00
CA VAL A 52 -1.26 8.93 9.07
C VAL A 52 -2.63 9.60 9.05
N PRO A 53 -2.75 10.89 9.41
CA PRO A 53 -3.99 11.63 9.22
C PRO A 53 -4.29 11.69 7.73
N ILE A 54 -5.36 11.03 7.32
CA ILE A 54 -5.72 10.92 5.93
C ILE A 54 -6.66 12.08 5.61
N LYS A 55 -6.36 12.86 4.58
CA LYS A 55 -7.37 13.76 3.99
C LYS A 55 -8.41 12.87 3.30
N ASP A 56 -9.69 13.15 3.45
CA ASP A 56 -10.73 12.34 2.79
C ASP A 56 -10.54 12.29 1.26
N LEU A 57 -10.02 13.38 0.69
CA LEU A 57 -9.86 13.56 -0.74
C LEU A 57 -8.49 14.16 -1.10
N TYR A 58 -7.79 13.47 -2.01
CA TYR A 58 -6.49 13.87 -2.55
C TYR A 58 -6.64 14.46 -3.94
N SER A 59 -5.80 15.43 -4.29
CA SER A 59 -5.64 15.83 -5.69
C SER A 59 -5.04 14.70 -6.52
N THR A 60 -5.25 14.72 -7.84
CA THR A 60 -4.57 13.81 -8.77
C THR A 60 -3.04 13.87 -8.65
N THR A 61 -2.48 15.02 -8.24
CA THR A 61 -1.03 15.16 -8.11
C THR A 61 -0.52 14.47 -6.85
N GLU A 62 -1.21 14.65 -5.71
CA GLU A 62 -0.88 13.97 -4.46
C GLU A 62 -1.06 12.45 -4.59
N ALA A 63 -2.17 12.00 -5.18
CA ALA A 63 -2.44 10.58 -5.40
C ALA A 63 -1.41 9.92 -6.35
N ALA A 64 -0.99 10.61 -7.41
CA ALA A 64 0.03 10.11 -8.32
C ALA A 64 1.38 9.92 -7.59
N ALA A 65 1.74 10.88 -6.74
CA ALA A 65 2.94 10.79 -5.92
C ALA A 65 2.87 9.60 -4.94
N MET A 66 1.73 9.40 -4.28
CA MET A 66 1.51 8.25 -3.36
C MET A 66 1.61 6.89 -4.07
N LEU A 67 1.07 6.78 -5.28
CA LEU A 67 1.11 5.56 -6.09
C LEU A 67 2.46 5.32 -6.80
N GLY A 68 3.40 6.28 -6.71
CA GLY A 68 4.68 6.24 -7.41
C GLY A 68 4.53 6.23 -8.94
N VAL A 69 3.55 6.97 -9.47
CA VAL A 69 3.28 7.09 -10.91
C VAL A 69 3.23 8.55 -11.35
N SER A 70 3.31 8.79 -12.66
CA SER A 70 3.12 10.13 -13.19
C SER A 70 1.64 10.55 -13.16
N ARG A 71 1.34 11.85 -13.01
CA ARG A 71 -0.03 12.35 -13.10
C ARG A 71 -0.72 11.95 -14.42
N PRO A 72 -0.09 12.06 -15.61
CA PRO A 72 -0.70 11.56 -16.84
C PRO A 72 -1.06 10.07 -16.79
N THR A 73 -0.23 9.23 -16.16
CA THR A 73 -0.55 7.81 -15.96
C THR A 73 -1.77 7.66 -15.06
N LEU A 74 -1.85 8.41 -13.96
CA LEU A 74 -3.01 8.36 -13.07
C LEU A 74 -4.30 8.78 -13.79
N MET A 75 -4.26 9.84 -14.60
CA MET A 75 -5.43 10.26 -15.37
C MET A 75 -5.93 9.17 -16.32
N LYS A 76 -5.03 8.42 -16.96
CA LYS A 76 -5.41 7.27 -17.80
C LYS A 76 -6.09 6.16 -17.01
N LEU A 77 -5.65 5.91 -15.77
CA LEU A 77 -6.27 4.91 -14.90
C LEU A 77 -7.68 5.33 -14.49
N ILE A 78 -7.89 6.62 -14.24
CA ILE A 78 -9.23 7.19 -13.97
C ILE A 78 -10.12 7.08 -15.21
N GLU A 79 -9.61 7.44 -16.38
CA GLU A 79 -10.34 7.32 -17.66
C GLU A 79 -10.69 5.87 -18.01
N ALA A 80 -9.87 4.90 -17.55
CA ALA A 80 -10.09 3.47 -17.72
C ALA A 80 -11.00 2.86 -16.62
N ASP A 81 -11.52 3.66 -15.70
CA ASP A 81 -12.33 3.23 -14.56
C ASP A 81 -11.61 2.26 -13.60
N GLU A 82 -10.27 2.24 -13.64
CA GLU A 82 -9.44 1.43 -12.72
C GLU A 82 -9.28 2.09 -11.35
N ILE A 83 -9.45 3.41 -11.28
CA ILE A 83 -9.41 4.21 -10.04
C ILE A 83 -10.59 5.17 -10.07
N VAL A 84 -11.49 5.06 -9.10
CA VAL A 84 -12.63 5.96 -9.01
C VAL A 84 -12.16 7.33 -8.54
N ALA A 85 -12.53 8.38 -9.29
CA ALA A 85 -12.27 9.77 -8.93
C ALA A 85 -13.57 10.58 -8.96
N GLU A 86 -13.73 11.46 -7.98
CA GLU A 86 -14.86 12.35 -7.86
C GLU A 86 -14.51 13.75 -8.37
N MET A 87 -15.45 14.42 -9.02
CA MET A 87 -15.29 15.82 -9.42
C MET A 87 -15.73 16.76 -8.30
N VAL A 88 -14.77 17.47 -7.70
CA VAL A 88 -15.05 18.50 -6.69
C VAL A 88 -14.78 19.87 -7.29
N GLY A 89 -15.87 20.56 -7.64
CA GLY A 89 -15.81 21.79 -8.42
C GLY A 89 -15.26 21.53 -9.82
N THR A 90 -14.04 22.00 -10.09
CA THR A 90 -13.39 21.88 -11.41
C THR A 90 -12.27 20.83 -11.44
N HIS A 91 -11.95 20.20 -10.31
CA HIS A 91 -10.81 19.30 -10.21
C HIS A 91 -11.22 17.90 -9.75
N HIS A 92 -10.58 16.88 -10.35
CA HIS A 92 -10.67 15.50 -9.90
C HIS A 92 -10.02 15.34 -8.53
N ARG A 93 -10.71 14.60 -7.66
CA ARG A 93 -10.30 14.22 -6.32
C ARG A 93 -10.46 12.72 -6.14
N ILE A 94 -9.57 12.12 -5.37
CA ILE A 94 -9.51 10.67 -5.20
C ILE A 94 -9.50 10.39 -3.70
N SER A 95 -10.36 9.48 -3.25
CA SER A 95 -10.39 9.10 -1.85
C SER A 95 -9.16 8.26 -1.48
N ALA A 96 -8.79 8.29 -0.22
CA ALA A 96 -7.70 7.45 0.26
C ALA A 96 -7.98 5.95 0.12
N GLU A 97 -9.24 5.56 0.29
CA GLU A 97 -9.68 4.19 0.17
C GLU A 97 -9.41 3.65 -1.24
N GLU A 98 -9.75 4.44 -2.26
CA GLU A 98 -9.51 4.12 -3.66
C GLU A 98 -8.01 4.01 -3.98
N ILE A 99 -7.20 4.94 -3.47
CA ILE A 99 -5.73 4.91 -3.64
C ILE A 99 -5.16 3.62 -3.05
N LEU A 100 -5.57 3.28 -1.82
CA LEU A 100 -5.10 2.07 -1.13
C LEU A 100 -5.62 0.78 -1.78
N ALA A 101 -6.87 0.78 -2.26
CA ALA A 101 -7.46 -0.36 -2.96
C ALA A 101 -6.69 -0.67 -4.24
N TYR A 102 -6.39 0.35 -5.05
CA TYR A 102 -5.58 0.21 -6.26
C TYR A 102 -4.16 -0.28 -5.94
N GLN A 103 -3.52 0.28 -4.91
CA GLN A 103 -2.18 -0.13 -4.51
C GLN A 103 -2.13 -1.62 -4.12
N ARG A 104 -3.09 -2.09 -3.34
CA ARG A 104 -3.22 -3.52 -2.96
C ARG A 104 -3.43 -4.41 -4.18
N ALA A 105 -4.35 -4.04 -5.08
CA ALA A 105 -4.61 -4.81 -6.30
C ALA A 105 -3.35 -4.94 -7.17
N ARG A 106 -2.59 -3.85 -7.29
CA ARG A 106 -1.34 -3.81 -8.06
C ARG A 106 -0.24 -4.65 -7.44
N GLU A 107 -0.14 -4.66 -6.12
CA GLU A 107 0.84 -5.45 -5.38
C GLU A 107 0.59 -6.96 -5.52
N VAL A 108 -0.68 -7.39 -5.44
CA VAL A 108 -1.08 -8.78 -5.72
C VAL A 108 -0.71 -9.19 -7.15
N SER A 109 -0.95 -8.33 -8.14
CA SER A 109 -0.61 -8.59 -9.54
C SER A 109 0.91 -8.73 -9.74
N ARG A 110 1.70 -7.85 -9.13
CA ARG A 110 3.17 -7.92 -9.15
C ARG A 110 3.71 -9.20 -8.51
N GLY A 111 3.14 -9.61 -7.37
CA GLY A 111 3.51 -10.85 -6.70
C GLY A 111 3.32 -12.07 -7.60
N ARG A 112 2.16 -12.17 -8.27
CA ARG A 112 1.88 -13.27 -9.22
C ARG A 112 2.82 -13.29 -10.41
N ALA A 113 3.15 -12.12 -10.97
CA ALA A 113 4.10 -12.04 -12.08
C ALA A 113 5.52 -12.46 -11.66
N ALA A 114 5.95 -12.08 -10.45
CA ALA A 114 7.23 -12.50 -9.90
C ALA A 114 7.28 -14.02 -9.66
N GLU A 115 6.21 -14.60 -9.15
CA GLU A 115 6.07 -16.05 -8.97
C GLU A 115 6.15 -16.80 -10.31
N ALA A 116 5.41 -16.34 -11.33
CA ALA A 116 5.46 -16.93 -12.67
C ALA A 116 6.86 -16.85 -13.30
N MET A 117 7.59 -15.75 -13.09
CA MET A 117 8.98 -15.60 -13.55
C MET A 117 9.94 -16.51 -12.78
N SER A 118 9.74 -16.70 -11.49
CA SER A 118 10.52 -17.64 -10.67
C SER A 118 10.28 -19.09 -11.10
N GLU A 119 9.03 -19.45 -11.38
CA GLU A 119 8.66 -20.76 -11.89
C GLU A 119 9.26 -21.02 -13.29
N PHE A 120 9.20 -20.03 -14.18
CA PHE A 120 9.81 -20.14 -15.50
C PHE A 120 11.33 -20.32 -15.43
N THR A 121 12.02 -19.51 -14.62
CA THR A 121 13.49 -19.58 -14.49
C THR A 121 13.94 -20.90 -13.87
N SER A 122 13.22 -21.43 -12.87
CA SER A 122 13.50 -22.75 -12.28
C SER A 122 13.31 -23.88 -13.29
N ARG A 123 12.26 -23.86 -14.13
CA ARG A 123 12.06 -24.83 -15.22
C ARG A 123 13.19 -24.79 -16.26
N VAL A 124 13.61 -23.59 -16.68
CA VAL A 124 14.70 -23.42 -17.67
C VAL A 124 16.04 -23.91 -17.10
N SER A 125 16.33 -23.64 -15.83
CA SER A 125 17.57 -24.08 -15.18
C SER A 125 17.66 -25.60 -15.01
N ALA A 126 16.53 -26.28 -14.78
CA ALA A 126 16.46 -27.74 -14.65
C ALA A 126 16.62 -28.52 -15.98
N GLY A 127 16.35 -27.88 -17.13
CA GLY A 127 16.34 -28.53 -18.46
C GLY A 127 17.61 -28.32 -19.31
N GLY A 128 18.61 -27.59 -18.82
CA GLY A 128 19.75 -27.13 -19.61
C GLY A 128 20.85 -28.17 -19.89
N ARG A 129 20.56 -29.23 -20.65
CA ARG A 129 21.62 -29.95 -21.39
C ARG A 129 21.60 -29.49 -22.85
N SER A 130 22.49 -28.56 -23.17
CA SER A 130 22.69 -28.10 -24.55
C SER A 130 23.34 -29.21 -25.39
N ASN A 131 22.60 -29.75 -26.35
CA ASN A 131 23.09 -30.75 -27.31
C ASN A 131 23.70 -30.12 -28.58
N VAL A 132 24.10 -28.84 -28.54
CA VAL A 132 24.67 -28.16 -29.70
C VAL A 132 26.19 -28.30 -29.68
N THR A 133 26.72 -29.24 -30.45
CA THR A 133 28.16 -29.31 -30.76
C THR A 133 28.40 -28.58 -32.08
N PHE A 134 29.02 -27.40 -32.02
CA PHE A 134 29.45 -26.70 -33.23
C PHE A 134 30.62 -27.46 -33.87
N ARG A 135 30.38 -28.10 -35.02
CA ARG A 135 31.47 -28.67 -35.82
C ARG A 135 32.19 -27.54 -36.57
N HIS A 136 33.41 -27.23 -36.14
CA HIS A 136 34.31 -26.40 -36.91
C HIS A 136 34.75 -27.18 -38.16
N ARG A 137 34.31 -26.75 -39.35
CA ARG A 137 34.76 -27.32 -40.62
C ARG A 137 36.16 -26.75 -40.90
N ALA A 138 37.20 -27.57 -40.80
CA ALA A 138 38.52 -27.21 -41.32
C ALA A 138 38.49 -27.38 -42.84
N GLU A 139 38.52 -26.27 -43.59
CA GLU A 139 38.74 -26.30 -45.03
C GLU A 139 40.23 -26.44 -45.33
N LYS A 140 40.57 -27.47 -46.11
CA LYS A 140 41.86 -27.69 -46.76
C LYS A 140 41.73 -27.30 -48.23
N ALA A 141 42.57 -26.37 -48.70
CA ALA A 141 43.05 -26.20 -50.07
C ALA A 141 43.89 -24.90 -50.09
N ARG A 142 45.07 -24.77 -50.69
CA ARG A 142 45.83 -25.57 -51.65
C ARG A 142 47.31 -25.20 -51.50
#